data_AF-A0A0E9NLW1-F1
#
_entry.id   AF-A0A0E9NLW1-F1
#
_cell.length_a   1.000
_cell.length_b   1.000
_cell.length_c   1.000
_cell.angle_alpha   90.00
_cell.angle_beta   90.00
_cell.angle_gamma   90.00
#
_symmetry.space_group_name_H-M   'P 1'
#
loop_
_entity.id
_entity.type
_entity.pdbx_description
1 polymer ?
#
loop_
_entity_poly.entity_id
_entity_poly.type
_entity_poly.pdbx_seq_one_letter_code
_entity_poly.pdbx_strand_id
1 'polypeptide(L)'
;MTGSAAARSRWPLSVYAAILLRLNNPFQASTCLRKSCSHRRRKCRSLPSHNLLRPASTSCLLRLLIFGDPVYAPFFGAMGCTAAIVFSCFGAAYGTAKSGVGISAMGVLRPDLVMKSIVPVVMAGIIAIYGLVVSVLVSDGLKQQQALYTGFIQLGAGLSVGLAGLAAGFAIGIVGDAGVRGTAQQPRLFVGMILILIFAEVLGLYGLIVALLLNTKATNDVVC
;
A
#
# COMPACT_ATOMS: atom_id res chain seq x y z
N MET A 1 53.85 26.45 24.05
CA MET A 1 53.77 25.15 24.72
C MET A 1 52.31 24.91 25.08
N THR A 2 51.66 24.02 24.33
CA THR A 2 50.38 23.39 24.66
C THR A 2 50.54 22.60 25.98
N GLY A 3 49.55 22.27 26.78
CA GLY A 3 48.10 22.30 26.70
C GLY A 3 47.61 21.44 27.89
N SER A 4 46.49 21.80 28.50
CA SER A 4 45.94 21.11 29.68
C SER A 4 44.63 20.39 29.34
N ALA A 5 44.54 19.16 29.83
CA ALA A 5 43.37 18.41 30.30
C ALA A 5 42.11 18.23 29.42
N ALA A 6 41.73 16.96 29.17
CA ALA A 6 40.62 16.29 29.87
C ALA A 6 40.28 14.94 29.21
N ALA A 7 40.09 13.92 30.04
CA ALA A 7 39.93 12.53 29.62
C ALA A 7 38.46 12.11 29.41
N ARG A 8 38.30 11.03 28.61
CA ARG A 8 37.34 9.91 28.78
C ARG A 8 36.02 9.96 27.98
N SER A 9 36.05 9.45 26.74
CA SER A 9 35.47 8.15 26.37
C SER A 9 35.83 7.82 24.92
N ARG A 10 36.52 6.69 24.74
CA ARG A 10 37.21 6.32 23.51
C ARG A 10 36.33 5.37 22.71
N TRP A 11 35.44 5.92 21.89
CA TRP A 11 34.86 5.15 20.78
C TRP A 11 35.84 5.25 19.60
N PRO A 12 36.24 4.12 18.98
CA PRO A 12 37.16 4.14 17.86
C PRO A 12 36.50 4.84 16.66
N LEU A 13 37.30 5.61 15.91
CA LEU A 13 36.89 6.36 14.70
C LEU A 13 36.14 5.54 13.63
N SER A 14 36.12 4.20 13.71
CA SER A 14 35.31 3.36 12.81
C SER A 14 33.81 3.38 13.12
N VAL A 15 33.41 3.69 14.36
CA VAL A 15 31.99 3.70 14.76
C VAL A 15 31.28 4.94 14.22
N TYR A 16 31.94 6.10 14.21
CA TYR A 16 31.39 7.32 13.61
C TYR A 16 31.29 7.23 12.08
N ALA A 17 32.25 6.59 11.42
CA ALA A 17 32.17 6.32 9.97
C ALA A 17 31.02 5.35 9.61
N ALA A 18 30.73 4.36 10.48
CA ALA A 18 29.64 3.41 10.27
C ALA A 18 28.24 4.03 10.46
N ILE A 19 28.12 5.08 11.28
CA ILE A 19 26.86 5.80 11.49
C ILE A 19 26.59 6.80 10.36
N LEU A 20 27.61 7.51 9.86
CA LEU A 20 27.46 8.40 8.71
C LEU A 20 27.21 7.64 7.40
N LEU A 21 27.78 6.44 7.21
CA LEU A 21 27.45 5.57 6.07
C LEU A 21 26.05 4.92 6.16
N ARG A 22 25.44 4.86 7.34
CA ARG A 22 24.07 4.33 7.54
C ARG A 22 22.96 5.34 7.23
N LEU A 23 23.28 6.63 7.11
CA LEU A 23 22.28 7.66 6.78
C LEU A 23 22.15 7.93 5.27
N ASN A 24 23.08 7.45 4.43
CA ASN A 24 23.11 7.80 3.01
C ASN A 24 22.78 6.66 2.02
N ASN A 25 22.43 5.45 2.48
CA ASN A 25 22.04 4.35 1.58
C ASN A 25 21.12 3.31 2.26
N PRO A 26 19.79 3.41 2.13
CA PRO A 26 18.86 2.42 2.66
C PRO A 26 18.86 1.09 1.89
N PHE A 27 19.56 1.01 0.75
CA PHE A 27 19.56 -0.16 -0.15
C PHE A 27 20.55 -1.29 0.21
N GLN A 28 21.48 -1.09 1.16
CA GLN A 28 22.57 -2.05 1.38
C GLN A 28 22.36 -2.99 2.58
N ALA A 29 21.41 -2.71 3.48
CA ALA A 29 21.07 -3.60 4.61
C ALA A 29 20.50 -4.96 4.14
N SER A 30 19.81 -4.98 3.00
CA SER A 30 19.23 -6.18 2.38
C SER A 30 20.28 -7.10 1.73
N THR A 31 21.50 -6.63 1.44
CA THR A 31 22.57 -7.49 0.88
C THR A 31 23.36 -8.23 1.95
N CYS A 32 23.40 -7.75 3.20
CA CYS A 32 24.16 -8.40 4.28
C CYS A 32 23.45 -9.66 4.84
N LEU A 33 22.12 -9.63 5.01
CA LEU A 33 21.34 -10.84 5.33
C LEU A 33 21.39 -11.89 4.21
N ARG A 34 21.57 -11.46 2.96
CA ARG A 34 21.67 -12.34 1.79
C ARG A 34 22.98 -13.16 1.77
N LYS A 35 24.07 -12.67 2.37
CA LYS A 35 25.35 -13.41 2.48
C LYS A 35 25.34 -14.48 3.58
N SER A 36 24.69 -14.22 4.72
CA SER A 36 24.60 -15.22 5.81
C SER A 36 23.67 -16.39 5.44
N CYS A 37 22.65 -16.14 4.62
CA CYS A 37 21.72 -17.18 4.14
C CYS A 37 22.30 -18.03 2.98
N SER A 38 23.18 -17.45 2.14
CA SER A 38 23.89 -18.15 1.07
C SER A 38 24.82 -19.26 1.57
N HIS A 39 25.49 -19.04 2.72
CA HIS A 39 26.44 -20.02 3.23
C HIS A 39 25.77 -21.25 3.87
N ARG A 40 24.55 -21.09 4.40
CA ARG A 40 23.76 -22.21 4.95
C ARG A 40 23.14 -23.11 3.86
N ARG A 41 22.96 -22.60 2.62
CA ARG A 41 22.47 -23.39 1.47
C ARG A 41 23.51 -24.34 0.88
N ARG A 42 24.82 -24.03 0.91
CA ARG A 42 25.85 -24.91 0.35
C ARG A 42 26.09 -26.16 1.19
N LYS A 43 25.95 -26.07 2.52
CA LYS A 43 26.27 -27.18 3.44
C LYS A 43 25.24 -28.33 3.45
N CYS A 44 24.04 -28.11 2.88
CA CYS A 44 23.04 -29.17 2.71
C CYS A 44 23.15 -29.96 1.39
N ARG A 45 23.98 -29.54 0.42
CA ARG A 45 24.08 -30.21 -0.89
C ARG A 45 25.10 -31.34 -0.96
N SER A 46 25.87 -31.57 0.11
CA SER A 46 27.00 -32.52 0.12
C SER A 46 27.02 -33.43 1.36
N LEU A 47 25.88 -33.98 1.79
CA LEU A 47 25.89 -35.09 2.74
C LEU A 47 25.43 -36.38 2.07
N PRO A 48 26.29 -37.43 2.03
CA PRO A 48 25.91 -38.74 1.53
C PRO A 48 24.94 -39.44 2.49
N SER A 49 24.13 -40.29 1.88
CA SER A 49 22.96 -41.00 2.41
C SER A 49 23.30 -42.09 3.44
N HIS A 50 23.85 -41.73 4.59
CA HIS A 50 23.90 -42.60 5.78
C HIS A 50 23.91 -41.74 7.05
N ASN A 51 22.72 -41.42 7.58
CA ASN A 51 22.41 -41.29 9.02
C ASN A 51 21.04 -40.62 9.20
N LEU A 52 20.05 -41.48 9.40
CA LEU A 52 18.70 -41.16 9.84
C LEU A 52 18.74 -40.99 11.37
N LEU A 53 18.64 -39.75 11.88
CA LEU A 53 17.98 -39.36 13.16
C LEU A 53 18.32 -37.90 13.53
N ARG A 54 17.60 -36.92 12.96
CA ARG A 54 17.22 -35.63 13.59
C ARG A 54 15.90 -35.17 12.95
N PRO A 55 14.97 -34.57 13.71
CA PRO A 55 13.55 -34.66 13.43
C PRO A 55 13.19 -33.94 12.13
N ALA A 56 12.81 -34.73 11.12
CA ALA A 56 12.01 -34.25 10.01
C ALA A 56 10.66 -33.82 10.60
N SER A 57 10.48 -32.52 10.80
CA SER A 57 9.19 -31.96 11.19
C SER A 57 8.18 -32.32 10.10
N THR A 58 7.20 -33.13 10.48
CA THR A 58 6.04 -33.59 9.70
C THR A 58 5.30 -32.46 8.99
N SER A 59 5.51 -31.21 9.40
CA SER A 59 5.03 -29.98 8.75
C SER A 59 5.60 -29.72 7.35
N CYS A 60 6.79 -30.25 7.00
CA CYS A 60 7.46 -29.96 5.73
C CYS A 60 6.92 -30.81 4.57
N LEU A 61 6.59 -32.08 4.85
CA LEU A 61 6.08 -33.02 3.84
C LEU A 61 4.59 -32.76 3.51
N LEU A 62 3.81 -32.30 4.50
CA LEU A 62 2.42 -31.87 4.29
C LEU A 62 2.34 -30.50 3.59
N ARG A 63 3.36 -29.62 3.76
CA ARG A 63 3.46 -28.36 3.00
C ARG A 63 3.72 -28.62 1.52
N LEU A 64 4.53 -29.63 1.17
CA LEU A 64 4.91 -29.91 -0.21
C LEU A 64 3.74 -30.43 -1.07
N LEU A 65 2.75 -31.12 -0.48
CA LEU A 65 1.62 -31.69 -1.22
C LEU A 65 0.46 -30.70 -1.49
N ILE A 66 0.40 -29.57 -0.78
CA ILE A 66 -0.59 -28.49 -1.05
C ILE A 66 0.04 -27.38 -1.92
N PHE A 67 1.38 -27.30 -1.99
CA PHE A 67 2.17 -26.33 -2.76
C PHE A 67 2.58 -26.86 -4.15
N GLY A 68 1.70 -27.54 -4.88
CA GLY A 68 1.89 -27.62 -6.34
C GLY A 68 1.47 -26.26 -6.91
N ASP A 69 2.40 -25.47 -7.46
CA ASP A 69 2.09 -24.19 -8.11
C ASP A 69 0.95 -24.39 -9.13
N PRO A 70 -0.30 -24.10 -8.76
CA PRO A 70 -1.43 -24.45 -9.61
C PRO A 70 -1.50 -23.45 -10.76
N VAL A 71 -1.83 -23.92 -11.96
CA VAL A 71 -2.00 -23.08 -13.16
C VAL A 71 -3.03 -21.96 -12.92
N TYR A 72 -3.95 -22.14 -11.95
CA TYR A 72 -4.96 -21.14 -11.57
C TYR A 72 -4.50 -20.11 -10.52
N ALA A 73 -3.28 -20.18 -9.97
CA ALA A 73 -2.78 -19.18 -9.02
C ALA A 73 -2.81 -17.71 -9.53
N PRO A 74 -2.39 -17.39 -10.77
CA PRO A 74 -2.43 -16.01 -11.28
C PRO A 74 -3.84 -15.43 -11.42
N PHE A 75 -4.89 -16.26 -11.46
CA PHE A 75 -6.28 -15.79 -11.56
C PHE A 75 -6.64 -14.88 -10.39
N PHE A 76 -6.23 -15.22 -9.16
CA PHE A 76 -6.52 -14.41 -7.98
C PHE A 76 -5.75 -13.09 -7.97
N GLY A 77 -4.52 -13.06 -8.49
CA GLY A 77 -3.75 -11.83 -8.66
C GLY A 77 -4.37 -10.88 -9.69
N ALA A 78 -4.84 -11.42 -10.82
CA ALA A 78 -5.56 -10.65 -11.84
C ALA A 78 -6.90 -10.10 -11.33
N MET A 79 -7.65 -10.89 -10.55
CA MET A 79 -8.84 -10.41 -9.85
C MET A 79 -8.53 -9.32 -8.83
N GLY A 80 -7.41 -9.41 -8.10
CA GLY A 80 -6.96 -8.35 -7.19
C GLY A 80 -6.69 -7.03 -7.92
N CYS A 81 -5.96 -7.08 -9.03
CA CYS A 81 -5.67 -5.91 -9.86
C CYS A 81 -6.94 -5.25 -10.42
N THR A 82 -7.88 -6.06 -10.94
CA THR A 82 -9.16 -5.55 -11.46
C THR A 82 -10.07 -5.01 -10.35
N ALA A 83 -10.15 -5.67 -9.20
CA ALA A 83 -10.96 -5.21 -8.07
C ALA A 83 -10.44 -3.88 -7.50
N ALA A 84 -9.13 -3.68 -7.44
CA ALA A 84 -8.53 -2.43 -6.98
C ALA A 84 -9.01 -1.22 -7.81
N ILE A 85 -8.90 -1.30 -9.14
CA ILE A 85 -9.28 -0.18 -10.01
C ILE A 85 -10.80 -0.01 -10.12
N VAL A 86 -11.56 -1.08 -10.30
CA VAL A 86 -13.02 -0.98 -10.56
C VAL A 86 -13.75 -0.35 -9.37
N PHE A 87 -13.46 -0.79 -8.14
CA PHE A 87 -14.14 -0.25 -6.96
C PHE A 87 -13.68 1.18 -6.63
N SER A 88 -12.39 1.51 -6.78
CA SER A 88 -11.89 2.88 -6.61
C SER A 88 -12.48 3.84 -7.65
N CYS A 89 -12.57 3.42 -8.93
CA CYS A 89 -13.21 4.20 -9.98
C CYS A 89 -14.70 4.41 -9.72
N PHE A 90 -15.40 3.40 -9.18
CA PHE A 90 -16.80 3.53 -8.82
C PHE A 90 -17.02 4.55 -7.69
N GLY A 91 -16.17 4.51 -6.66
CA GLY A 91 -16.16 5.52 -5.58
C GLY A 91 -15.93 6.94 -6.11
N ALA A 92 -14.93 7.11 -6.98
CA ALA A 92 -14.61 8.39 -7.59
C ALA A 92 -15.75 8.91 -8.51
N ALA A 93 -16.35 8.01 -9.29
CA ALA A 93 -17.48 8.34 -10.17
C ALA A 93 -18.70 8.79 -9.36
N TYR A 94 -19.05 8.08 -8.28
CA TYR A 94 -20.16 8.46 -7.42
C TYR A 94 -19.90 9.81 -6.71
N GLY A 95 -18.70 10.00 -6.16
CA GLY A 95 -18.30 11.23 -5.50
C GLY A 95 -18.37 12.44 -6.45
N THR A 96 -17.91 12.26 -7.68
CA THR A 96 -17.97 13.27 -8.74
C THR A 96 -19.41 13.54 -9.19
N ALA A 97 -20.23 12.50 -9.38
CA ALA A 97 -21.61 12.66 -9.83
C ALA A 97 -22.46 13.44 -8.82
N LYS A 98 -22.40 13.07 -7.52
CA LYS A 98 -23.16 13.76 -6.48
C LYS A 98 -22.68 15.19 -6.25
N SER A 99 -21.38 15.39 -6.13
CA SER A 99 -20.82 16.74 -5.94
C SER A 99 -21.06 17.64 -7.15
N GLY A 100 -21.00 17.08 -8.36
CA GLY A 100 -21.27 17.79 -9.61
C GLY A 100 -22.69 18.34 -9.70
N VAL A 101 -23.70 17.54 -9.30
CA VAL A 101 -25.10 17.99 -9.25
C VAL A 101 -25.26 19.16 -8.28
N GLY A 102 -24.62 19.10 -7.10
CA GLY A 102 -24.62 20.19 -6.12
C GLY A 102 -23.97 21.47 -6.65
N ILE A 103 -22.82 21.35 -7.35
CA ILE A 103 -22.11 22.49 -7.95
C ILE A 103 -22.95 23.11 -9.07
N SER A 104 -23.56 22.31 -9.95
CA SER A 104 -24.41 22.83 -11.02
C SER A 104 -25.66 23.55 -10.49
N ALA A 105 -26.30 23.01 -9.44
CA ALA A 105 -27.45 23.65 -8.79
C ALA A 105 -27.07 24.97 -8.09
N MET A 106 -25.85 25.07 -7.58
CA MET A 106 -25.34 26.27 -6.93
C MET A 106 -24.84 27.32 -7.94
N GLY A 107 -24.21 26.87 -9.02
CA GLY A 107 -23.58 27.72 -10.04
C GLY A 107 -24.58 28.57 -10.83
N VAL A 108 -25.85 28.15 -10.92
CA VAL A 108 -26.91 28.97 -11.55
C VAL A 108 -27.27 30.21 -10.72
N LEU A 109 -27.13 30.15 -9.39
CA LEU A 109 -27.46 31.27 -8.49
C LEU A 109 -26.24 32.13 -8.15
N ARG A 110 -25.06 31.51 -8.00
CA ARG A 110 -23.82 32.17 -7.53
C ARG A 110 -22.60 31.64 -8.31
N PRO A 111 -22.37 32.11 -9.55
CA PRO A 111 -21.28 31.62 -10.40
C PRO A 111 -19.88 31.92 -9.81
N ASP A 112 -19.73 33.00 -9.05
CA ASP A 112 -18.43 33.40 -8.44
C ASP A 112 -17.86 32.36 -7.47
N LEU A 113 -18.72 31.50 -6.91
CA LEU A 113 -18.35 30.50 -5.91
C LEU A 113 -18.12 29.11 -6.53
N VAL A 114 -18.33 28.93 -7.83
CA VAL A 114 -18.14 27.64 -8.53
C VAL A 114 -16.69 27.18 -8.44
N MET A 115 -15.72 28.08 -8.69
CA MET A 115 -14.30 27.72 -8.64
C MET A 115 -13.85 27.25 -7.26
N LYS A 116 -14.42 27.80 -6.18
CA LYS A 116 -14.12 27.35 -4.81
C LYS A 116 -14.77 25.99 -4.51
N SER A 117 -15.91 25.70 -5.13
CA SER A 117 -16.71 24.49 -4.87
C SER A 117 -16.23 23.26 -5.64
N ILE A 118 -15.17 23.36 -6.46
CA ILE A 118 -14.58 22.23 -7.21
C ILE A 118 -13.77 21.28 -6.30
N VAL A 119 -13.37 21.71 -5.11
CA VAL A 119 -12.52 20.92 -4.19
C VAL A 119 -13.05 19.49 -3.93
N PRO A 120 -14.34 19.24 -3.64
CA PRO A 120 -14.84 17.88 -3.40
C PRO A 120 -14.72 16.97 -4.63
N VAL A 121 -14.83 17.52 -5.84
CA VAL A 121 -14.67 16.76 -7.10
C VAL A 121 -13.23 16.32 -7.28
N VAL A 122 -12.28 17.22 -6.99
CA VAL A 122 -10.85 16.90 -7.06
C VAL A 122 -10.49 15.82 -6.03
N MET A 123 -11.00 15.91 -4.80
CA MET A 123 -10.77 14.90 -3.77
C MET A 123 -11.33 13.53 -4.17
N ALA A 124 -12.55 13.48 -4.73
CA ALA A 124 -13.09 12.23 -5.27
C ALA A 124 -12.19 11.62 -6.37
N GLY A 125 -11.52 12.45 -7.17
CA GLY A 125 -10.57 12.01 -8.19
C GLY A 125 -9.30 11.36 -7.63
N ILE A 126 -8.82 11.80 -6.46
CA ILE A 126 -7.59 11.27 -5.85
C ILE A 126 -7.78 9.80 -5.42
N ILE A 127 -8.99 9.41 -5.01
CA ILE A 127 -9.33 8.01 -4.67
C ILE A 127 -9.07 7.05 -5.84
N ALA A 128 -9.36 7.46 -7.08
CA ALA A 128 -9.09 6.63 -8.25
C ALA A 128 -7.58 6.41 -8.46
N ILE A 129 -6.75 7.41 -8.12
CA ILE A 129 -5.30 7.31 -8.21
C ILE A 129 -4.77 6.28 -7.20
N TYR A 130 -5.35 6.18 -6.00
CA TYR A 130 -4.98 5.15 -5.03
C TYR A 130 -5.19 3.74 -5.58
N GLY A 131 -6.33 3.47 -6.22
CA GLY A 131 -6.60 2.19 -6.87
C GLY A 131 -5.67 1.92 -8.06
N LEU A 132 -5.36 2.95 -8.86
CA LEU A 132 -4.43 2.85 -9.99
C LEU A 132 -3.02 2.46 -9.53
N VAL A 133 -2.49 3.11 -8.49
CA VAL A 133 -1.15 2.83 -7.97
C VAL A 133 -1.03 1.38 -7.50
N VAL A 134 -2.02 0.88 -6.75
CA VAL A 134 -2.01 -0.53 -6.30
C VAL A 134 -2.13 -1.50 -7.48
N SER A 135 -2.98 -1.21 -8.46
CA SER A 135 -3.16 -2.06 -9.65
C SER A 135 -1.86 -2.21 -10.44
N VAL A 136 -1.13 -1.10 -10.64
CA VAL A 136 0.18 -1.11 -11.33
C VAL A 136 1.22 -1.91 -10.54
N LEU A 137 1.26 -1.75 -9.22
CA LEU A 137 2.20 -2.49 -8.35
C LEU A 137 1.91 -4.00 -8.30
N VAL A 138 0.64 -4.39 -8.33
CA VAL A 138 0.25 -5.81 -8.39
C VAL A 138 0.59 -6.40 -9.75
N SER A 139 0.36 -5.64 -10.83
CA SER A 139 0.64 -6.09 -12.20
C SER A 139 2.12 -6.39 -12.44
N ASP A 140 3.03 -5.62 -11.85
CA ASP A 140 4.48 -5.86 -11.94
C ASP A 140 4.90 -7.16 -11.23
N GLY A 141 4.13 -7.59 -10.23
CA GLY A 141 4.35 -8.83 -9.47
C GLY A 141 3.75 -10.09 -10.07
N LEU A 142 3.00 -10.02 -11.18
CA LEU A 142 2.31 -11.18 -11.76
C LEU A 142 3.26 -12.07 -12.56
N LYS A 143 3.28 -13.36 -12.24
CA LYS A 143 4.05 -14.39 -12.95
C LYS A 143 3.21 -15.66 -13.14
N GLN A 144 3.51 -16.41 -14.20
CA GLN A 144 2.80 -17.67 -14.49
C GLN A 144 3.09 -18.75 -13.45
N GLN A 145 4.34 -18.82 -12.97
CA GLN A 145 4.76 -19.69 -11.88
C GLN A 145 4.75 -18.86 -10.59
N GLN A 146 3.68 -18.97 -9.81
CA GLN A 146 3.52 -18.27 -8.55
C GLN A 146 2.76 -19.15 -7.55
N ALA A 147 3.14 -19.08 -6.28
CA ALA A 147 2.47 -19.83 -5.24
C ALA A 147 1.06 -19.29 -4.99
N LEU A 148 0.14 -20.17 -4.62
CA LEU A 148 -1.25 -19.78 -4.31
C LEU A 148 -1.33 -18.70 -3.20
N TYR A 149 -0.39 -18.71 -2.26
CA TYR A 149 -0.24 -17.68 -1.24
C TYR A 149 -0.08 -16.26 -1.83
N THR A 150 0.69 -16.08 -2.91
CA THR A 150 0.89 -14.76 -3.52
C THR A 150 -0.39 -14.24 -4.14
N GLY A 151 -1.14 -15.12 -4.82
CA GLY A 151 -2.42 -14.79 -5.43
C GLY A 151 -3.46 -14.30 -4.42
N PHE A 152 -3.58 -14.96 -3.26
CA PHE A 152 -4.51 -14.51 -2.21
C PHE A 152 -4.09 -13.20 -1.55
N ILE A 153 -2.79 -12.96 -1.35
CA ILE A 153 -2.30 -11.69 -0.81
C ILE A 153 -2.56 -10.55 -1.80
N GLN A 154 -2.35 -10.76 -3.10
CA GLN A 154 -2.64 -9.77 -4.14
C GLN A 154 -4.15 -9.48 -4.26
N LEU A 155 -5.00 -10.51 -4.14
CA LEU A 155 -6.45 -10.34 -4.07
C LEU A 155 -6.87 -9.50 -2.85
N GLY A 156 -6.34 -9.81 -1.67
CA GLY A 156 -6.60 -9.05 -0.44
C GLY A 156 -6.08 -7.61 -0.50
N ALA A 157 -4.92 -7.39 -1.12
CA ALA A 157 -4.38 -6.05 -1.34
C ALA A 157 -5.30 -5.22 -2.25
N GLY A 158 -5.81 -5.80 -3.33
CA GLY A 158 -6.72 -5.10 -4.24
C GLY A 158 -8.10 -4.81 -3.63
N LEU A 159 -8.69 -5.77 -2.92
CA LEU A 159 -10.00 -5.58 -2.27
C LEU A 159 -9.96 -4.57 -1.11
N SER A 160 -8.87 -4.54 -0.35
CA SER A 160 -8.74 -3.61 0.78
C SER A 160 -8.71 -2.15 0.33
N VAL A 161 -7.94 -1.81 -0.72
CA VAL A 161 -7.93 -0.44 -1.28
C VAL A 161 -9.23 -0.13 -2.03
N GLY A 162 -9.76 -1.08 -2.82
CA GLY A 162 -10.94 -0.88 -3.65
C GLY A 162 -12.20 -0.58 -2.83
N LEU A 163 -12.49 -1.42 -1.83
CA LEU A 163 -13.69 -1.26 -0.99
C LEU A 163 -13.58 -0.05 -0.04
N ALA A 164 -12.39 0.22 0.51
CA ALA A 164 -12.16 1.42 1.32
C ALA A 164 -12.31 2.70 0.48
N GLY A 165 -11.77 2.71 -0.74
CA GLY A 165 -11.92 3.82 -1.69
C GLY A 165 -13.38 4.03 -2.12
N LEU A 166 -14.14 2.96 -2.34
CA LEU A 166 -15.57 3.04 -2.61
C LEU A 166 -16.32 3.71 -1.45
N ALA A 167 -16.09 3.27 -0.22
CA ALA A 167 -16.70 3.87 0.97
C ALA A 167 -16.34 5.34 1.15
N ALA A 168 -15.06 5.71 0.95
CA ALA A 168 -14.60 7.09 1.01
C ALA A 168 -15.28 7.96 -0.06
N GLY A 169 -15.39 7.47 -1.30
CA GLY A 169 -16.06 8.18 -2.39
C GLY A 169 -17.56 8.40 -2.14
N PHE A 170 -18.23 7.44 -1.50
CA PHE A 170 -19.63 7.61 -1.07
C PHE A 170 -19.79 8.72 -0.02
N ALA A 171 -18.91 8.74 0.99
CA ALA A 171 -18.93 9.77 2.02
C ALA A 171 -18.66 11.17 1.42
N ILE A 172 -17.64 11.29 0.57
CA ILE A 172 -17.28 12.55 -0.11
C ILE A 172 -18.42 13.05 -0.99
N GLY A 173 -19.08 12.17 -1.74
CA GLY A 173 -20.19 12.58 -2.61
C GLY A 173 -21.37 13.18 -1.85
N ILE A 174 -21.78 12.56 -0.74
CA ILE A 174 -22.92 13.02 0.06
C ILE A 174 -22.58 14.30 0.82
N VAL A 175 -21.41 14.35 1.47
CA VAL A 175 -20.92 15.54 2.17
C VAL A 175 -20.67 16.68 1.18
N GLY A 176 -20.17 16.37 -0.01
CA GLY A 176 -19.92 17.31 -1.10
C GLY A 176 -21.21 17.99 -1.57
N ASP A 177 -22.25 17.23 -1.93
CA ASP A 177 -23.53 17.79 -2.38
C ASP A 177 -24.21 18.65 -1.30
N ALA A 178 -24.25 18.18 -0.05
CA ALA A 178 -24.83 18.96 1.06
C ALA A 178 -23.98 20.20 1.39
N GLY A 179 -22.65 20.07 1.36
CA GLY A 179 -21.70 21.13 1.70
C GLY A 179 -21.69 22.27 0.68
N VAL A 180 -21.72 21.97 -0.63
CA VAL A 180 -21.77 23.01 -1.67
C VAL A 180 -23.09 23.77 -1.65
N ARG A 181 -24.21 23.08 -1.39
CA ARG A 181 -25.53 23.71 -1.21
C ARG A 181 -25.59 24.60 0.04
N GLY A 182 -25.00 24.16 1.15
CA GLY A 182 -24.91 24.96 2.38
C GLY A 182 -24.00 26.19 2.23
N THR A 183 -22.90 26.05 1.49
CA THR A 183 -21.97 27.15 1.20
C THR A 183 -22.61 28.24 0.34
N ALA A 184 -23.60 27.89 -0.48
CA ALA A 184 -24.40 28.86 -1.24
C ALA A 184 -25.18 29.83 -0.34
N GLN A 185 -25.64 29.35 0.82
CA GLN A 185 -26.39 30.16 1.79
C GLN A 185 -25.44 30.97 2.67
N GLN A 186 -24.38 30.35 3.18
CA GLN A 186 -23.38 31.01 4.03
C GLN A 186 -21.95 30.61 3.64
N PRO A 187 -21.13 31.54 3.13
CA PRO A 187 -19.78 31.21 2.66
C PRO A 187 -18.81 30.84 3.81
N ARG A 188 -19.17 31.13 5.07
CA ARG A 188 -18.36 30.76 6.25
C ARG A 188 -18.34 29.24 6.50
N LEU A 189 -19.32 28.49 5.98
CA LEU A 189 -19.38 27.03 6.08
C LEU A 189 -18.33 26.31 5.21
N PHE A 190 -17.68 27.01 4.28
CA PHE A 190 -16.70 26.43 3.35
C PHE A 190 -15.54 25.72 4.07
N VAL A 191 -15.01 26.32 5.13
CA VAL A 191 -13.90 25.74 5.91
C VAL A 191 -14.34 24.47 6.63
N GLY A 192 -15.57 24.46 7.16
CA GLY A 192 -16.14 23.28 7.81
C GLY A 192 -16.34 22.10 6.85
N MET A 193 -16.81 22.39 5.63
CA MET A 193 -16.95 21.37 4.57
C MET A 193 -15.59 20.71 4.25
N ILE A 194 -14.54 21.51 4.06
CA ILE A 194 -13.19 20.97 3.76
C ILE A 194 -12.69 20.07 4.89
N LEU A 195 -12.87 20.48 6.15
CA LEU A 195 -12.41 19.70 7.29
C LEU A 195 -13.09 18.32 7.34
N ILE A 196 -14.39 18.23 7.06
CA ILE A 196 -15.12 16.95 7.00
C ILE A 196 -14.64 16.11 5.83
N LEU A 197 -14.41 16.71 4.65
CA LEU A 197 -13.92 16.01 3.47
C LEU A 197 -12.52 15.41 3.68
N ILE A 198 -11.63 16.09 4.41
CA ILE A 198 -10.31 15.54 4.75
C ILE A 198 -10.46 14.26 5.58
N PHE A 199 -11.31 14.26 6.61
CA PHE A 199 -11.52 13.04 7.41
C PHE A 199 -12.13 11.89 6.60
N ALA A 200 -12.99 12.18 5.63
CA ALA A 200 -13.52 11.18 4.71
C ALA A 200 -12.42 10.60 3.79
N GLU A 201 -11.52 11.44 3.29
CA GLU A 201 -10.42 11.04 2.41
C GLU A 201 -9.41 10.11 3.10
N VAL A 202 -9.13 10.33 4.40
CA VAL A 202 -8.19 9.50 5.14
C VAL A 202 -8.62 8.01 5.16
N LEU A 203 -9.92 7.73 5.06
CA LEU A 203 -10.43 6.35 4.95
C LEU A 203 -9.85 5.61 3.72
N GLY A 204 -9.72 6.31 2.58
CA GLY A 204 -9.09 5.76 1.38
C GLY A 204 -7.58 5.56 1.55
N LEU A 205 -6.91 6.50 2.22
CA LEU A 205 -5.48 6.39 2.54
C LEU A 205 -5.17 5.19 3.44
N TYR A 206 -6.03 4.87 4.40
CA TYR A 206 -5.85 3.67 5.22
C TYR A 206 -5.89 2.39 4.38
N GLY A 207 -6.81 2.28 3.42
CA GLY A 207 -6.87 1.16 2.49
C GLY A 207 -5.61 1.01 1.65
N LEU A 208 -5.07 2.13 1.16
CA LEU A 208 -3.81 2.15 0.39
C LEU A 208 -2.61 1.64 1.20
N ILE A 209 -2.45 2.11 2.44
CA ILE A 209 -1.33 1.70 3.30
C ILE A 209 -1.38 0.19 3.56
N VAL A 210 -2.56 -0.36 3.85
CA VAL A 210 -2.74 -1.80 4.07
C VAL A 210 -2.38 -2.59 2.82
N ALA A 211 -2.83 -2.17 1.64
CA ALA A 211 -2.52 -2.81 0.37
C ALA A 211 -1.00 -2.85 0.09
N LEU A 212 -0.28 -1.76 0.36
CA LEU A 212 1.18 -1.68 0.19
C LEU A 212 1.94 -2.62 1.14
N LEU A 213 1.49 -2.72 2.39
CA LEU A 213 2.08 -3.62 3.37
C LEU A 213 1.85 -5.09 2.99
N LEU A 214 0.67 -5.43 2.47
CA LEU A 214 0.36 -6.76 1.95
C LEU A 214 1.23 -7.11 0.74
N ASN A 215 1.34 -6.20 -0.24
CA ASN A 215 2.14 -6.42 -1.44
C ASN A 215 3.63 -6.65 -1.12
N THR A 216 4.18 -5.93 -0.14
CA THR A 216 5.56 -6.12 0.32
C THR A 216 5.80 -7.54 0.86
N LYS A 217 4.80 -8.16 1.51
CA LYS A 217 4.91 -9.52 2.06
C LYS A 217 4.62 -10.63 1.04
N ALA A 218 4.04 -10.30 -0.12
CA ALA A 218 3.69 -11.28 -1.14
C ALA A 218 4.92 -12.05 -1.66
N THR A 219 6.10 -11.42 -1.74
CA THR A 219 7.28 -12.02 -2.39
C THR A 219 8.31 -12.63 -1.42
N ASN A 220 8.26 -12.29 -0.13
CA ASN A 220 9.39 -12.51 0.79
C ASN A 220 9.49 -13.93 1.39
N ASP A 221 8.37 -14.64 1.57
CA ASP A 221 8.33 -15.93 2.30
C ASP A 221 7.87 -17.11 1.43
N VAL A 222 7.96 -16.96 0.11
CA VAL A 222 7.46 -17.94 -0.84
C VAL A 222 8.58 -18.87 -1.29
N VAL A 223 8.39 -20.16 -1.03
CA VAL A 223 9.20 -21.23 -1.62
C VAL A 223 8.35 -21.86 -2.70
N CYS A 224 8.67 -21.55 -3.95
CA CYS A 224 8.24 -22.29 -5.14
C CYS A 224 9.17 -23.50 -5.32
#